data_AF-A0A7X5XNZ4-F1
#
_entry.id   AF-A0A7X5XNZ4-F1
#
_cell.length_a   1.000
_cell.length_b   1.000
_cell.length_c   1.000
_cell.angle_alpha   90.00
_cell.angle_beta   90.00
_cell.angle_gamma   90.00
#
_symmetry.space_group_name_H-M   'P 1'
#
loop_
_entity.id
_entity.type
_entity.pdbx_description
1 polymer ?
#
loop_
_entity_poly.entity_id
_entity_poly.type
_entity_poly.pdbx_seq_one_letter_code
_entity_poly.pdbx_strand_id
1 'polypeptide(L)'
;MRRIWLRCDPADVPLAALIPCDGMAETRLLAVADLEQWLRGTASASAVSRPTSYQAQRLDLLLSILDLRGERGVTSHEVAHRIIYPRLIVGRGAAWKSSPERRRTQRLIREAEALAAGGYRALLAGRAGRQI
;
A
#
# COMPACT_ATOMS: atom_id res chain seq x y z
N MET A 1 0.86 6.01 -12.98
CA MET A 1 1.98 6.91 -13.35
C MET A 1 3.16 6.66 -12.40
N ARG A 2 4.27 6.11 -12.89
CA ARG A 2 5.55 6.07 -12.16
C ARG A 2 6.32 7.36 -12.55
N ARG A 3 6.71 8.20 -11.59
CA ARG A 3 7.51 9.42 -11.85
C ARG A 3 8.98 9.13 -11.54
N ILE A 4 9.85 9.42 -12.49
CA ILE A 4 11.30 9.36 -12.33
C ILE A 4 11.82 10.78 -12.58
N TRP A 5 12.63 11.27 -11.65
CA TRP A 5 13.30 12.55 -11.79
C TRP A 5 14.69 12.29 -12.35
N LEU A 6 14.90 12.68 -13.61
CA LEU A 6 16.21 12.69 -14.23
C LEU A 6 16.88 14.02 -13.90
N ARG A 7 18.11 13.96 -13.40
CA ARG A 7 18.85 15.16 -13.00
C ARG A 7 19.42 15.93 -14.20
N CYS A 8 19.43 15.33 -15.39
CA CYS A 8 19.90 15.96 -16.62
C CYS A 8 19.02 15.50 -17.80
N ASP A 9 18.63 16.43 -18.65
CA ASP A 9 18.20 16.18 -20.03
C ASP A 9 19.28 16.81 -20.93
N PRO A 10 19.96 16.00 -21.74
CA PRO A 10 19.75 16.16 -23.16
C PRO A 10 19.34 14.83 -23.77
N ALA A 11 18.27 14.87 -24.57
CA ALA A 11 17.93 13.83 -25.51
C ALA A 11 19.21 13.33 -26.21
N ASP A 12 19.42 12.01 -26.21
CA ASP A 12 20.56 11.24 -26.73
C ASP A 12 21.74 10.89 -25.81
N VAL A 13 21.74 11.21 -24.51
CA VAL A 13 22.82 10.75 -23.61
C VAL A 13 22.47 9.43 -22.90
N PRO A 14 23.39 8.42 -22.84
CA PRO A 14 23.19 7.21 -22.05
C PRO A 14 22.93 7.52 -20.57
N LEU A 15 21.92 6.85 -19.99
CA LEU A 15 21.59 6.98 -18.58
C LEU A 15 22.48 6.07 -17.73
N ALA A 16 22.99 6.60 -16.61
CA ALA A 16 23.68 5.83 -15.58
C ALA A 16 22.85 5.79 -14.29
N ALA A 17 22.77 4.61 -13.66
CA ALA A 17 22.10 4.42 -12.38
C ALA A 17 23.13 4.14 -11.27
N LEU A 18 23.15 4.96 -10.22
CA LEU A 18 23.94 4.72 -9.01
C LEU A 18 23.09 3.91 -8.02
N ILE A 19 23.52 2.68 -7.74
CA ILE A 19 22.79 1.76 -6.85
C ILE A 19 23.63 1.53 -5.59
N PRO A 20 23.14 1.90 -4.39
CA PRO A 20 23.82 1.57 -3.14
C PRO A 20 23.93 0.06 -2.93
N CYS A 21 25.09 -0.40 -2.46
CA CYS A 21 25.30 -1.79 -2.02
C CYS A 21 24.73 -1.99 -0.62
N ASP A 22 23.40 -1.97 -0.48
CA ASP A 22 22.66 -2.18 0.76
C ASP A 22 21.80 -3.45 0.69
N GLY A 23 21.04 -3.74 1.75
CA GLY A 23 20.10 -4.88 1.78
C GLY A 23 18.93 -4.80 0.79
N MET A 24 18.87 -3.77 -0.06
CA MET A 24 17.91 -3.61 -1.15
C MET A 24 18.60 -3.58 -2.53
N ALA A 25 19.91 -3.80 -2.63
CA ALA A 25 20.67 -3.69 -3.86
C ALA A 25 20.09 -4.55 -5.00
N GLU A 26 19.76 -5.81 -4.72
CA GLU A 26 19.15 -6.73 -5.69
C GLU A 26 17.79 -6.23 -6.20
N THR A 27 16.92 -5.76 -5.30
CA THR A 27 15.63 -5.18 -5.67
C THR A 27 15.79 -3.93 -6.54
N ARG A 28 16.78 -3.07 -6.23
CA ARG A 28 17.08 -1.87 -7.03
C ARG A 28 17.62 -2.23 -8.41
N LEU A 29 18.48 -3.25 -8.53
CA LEU A 29 19.00 -3.75 -9.80
C LEU A 29 17.87 -4.27 -10.71
N LEU A 30 16.97 -5.10 -10.18
CA LEU A 30 15.80 -5.58 -10.91
C LEU A 30 14.89 -4.42 -11.37
N ALA A 31 14.66 -3.43 -10.51
CA ALA A 31 13.86 -2.26 -10.85
C ALA A 31 14.50 -1.39 -11.95
N VAL A 32 15.83 -1.30 -11.99
CA VAL A 32 16.56 -0.60 -13.06
C VAL A 32 16.50 -1.38 -14.37
N ALA A 33 16.62 -2.71 -14.34
CA ALA A 33 16.43 -3.54 -15.53
C ALA A 33 15.00 -3.41 -16.10
N ASP A 34 13.98 -3.44 -15.24
CA ASP A 34 12.58 -3.18 -15.64
C ASP A 34 12.42 -1.80 -16.30
N LEU A 35 13.06 -0.77 -15.72
CA LEU A 35 13.02 0.59 -16.24
C LEU A 35 13.68 0.69 -17.61
N GLU A 36 14.84 0.06 -17.79
CA GLU A 36 15.59 0.05 -19.04
C GLU A 36 14.76 -0.58 -20.18
N GLN A 37 14.15 -1.73 -19.91
CA GLN A 37 13.24 -2.40 -20.84
C GLN A 37 12.02 -1.50 -21.16
N TRP A 38 11.47 -0.80 -20.17
CA TRP A 38 10.38 0.14 -20.41
C TRP A 38 10.81 1.34 -21.28
N LEU A 39 12.00 1.90 -21.04
CA LEU A 39 12.56 3.02 -21.82
C LEU A 39 12.85 2.62 -23.26
N ARG A 40 13.23 1.36 -23.52
CA ARG A 40 13.38 0.81 -24.88
C ARG A 40 12.06 0.58 -25.62
N GLY A 41 10.91 0.88 -24.99
CA GLY A 41 9.59 0.63 -25.56
C GLY A 41 9.20 -0.85 -25.59
N THR A 42 10.02 -1.72 -25.00
CA THR A 42 9.72 -3.13 -24.87
C THR A 42 8.76 -3.34 -23.70
N ALA A 43 7.55 -3.82 -23.98
CA ALA A 43 6.57 -4.13 -22.95
C ALA A 43 7.11 -5.21 -22.02
N SER A 44 7.54 -4.83 -20.82
CA SER A 44 7.95 -5.77 -19.79
C SER A 44 6.89 -5.86 -18.70
N ALA A 45 6.50 -7.08 -18.35
CA ALA A 45 5.89 -7.31 -17.06
C ALA A 45 6.94 -6.99 -15.99
N SER A 46 6.68 -5.97 -15.17
CA SER A 46 7.60 -5.57 -14.09
C SER A 46 8.00 -6.79 -13.26
N ALA A 47 9.30 -7.04 -13.11
CA ALA A 47 9.88 -8.03 -12.20
C ALA A 47 9.51 -7.75 -10.73
N VAL A 48 9.07 -6.53 -10.41
CA VAL A 48 8.49 -6.21 -9.10
C VAL A 48 7.15 -6.91 -8.93
N SER A 49 7.09 -7.84 -7.97
CA SER A 49 5.88 -8.58 -7.61
C SER A 49 4.70 -7.63 -7.39
N ARG A 50 3.65 -7.79 -8.20
CA ARG A 50 2.39 -7.08 -8.01
C ARG A 50 1.62 -7.74 -6.86
N PRO A 51 0.89 -6.97 -6.04
CA PRO A 51 0.03 -7.57 -5.04
C PRO A 51 -0.97 -8.51 -5.71
N THR A 52 -1.23 -9.66 -5.08
CA THR A 52 -2.31 -10.55 -5.51
C THR A 52 -3.66 -9.83 -5.41
N SER A 53 -4.69 -10.32 -6.09
CA SER A 53 -6.04 -9.70 -6.03
C SER A 53 -6.54 -9.54 -4.58
N TYR A 54 -6.24 -10.52 -3.72
CA TYR A 54 -6.55 -10.45 -2.29
C TYR A 54 -5.77 -9.34 -1.57
N GLN A 55 -4.47 -9.21 -1.84
CA GLN A 55 -3.65 -8.16 -1.25
C GLN A 55 -4.07 -6.77 -1.73
N ALA A 56 -4.40 -6.62 -3.02
CA ALA A 56 -4.91 -5.37 -3.58
C ALA A 56 -6.22 -4.95 -2.91
N GLN A 57 -7.20 -5.86 -2.83
CA GLN A 57 -8.47 -5.60 -2.14
C GLN A 57 -8.26 -5.25 -0.66
N ARG A 58 -7.29 -5.90 0.01
CA ARG A 58 -6.94 -5.59 1.40
C ARG A 58 -6.37 -4.18 1.52
N LEU A 59 -5.47 -3.78 0.63
CA LEU A 59 -4.90 -2.43 0.62
C LEU A 59 -5.97 -1.37 0.35
N ASP A 60 -6.87 -1.61 -0.60
CA ASP A 60 -7.99 -0.71 -0.90
C ASP A 60 -8.90 -0.50 0.33
N LEU A 61 -9.17 -1.57 1.09
CA LEU A 61 -9.91 -1.49 2.35
C LEU A 61 -9.17 -0.61 3.37
N LEU A 62 -7.87 -0.80 3.55
CA LEU A 62 -7.08 -0.02 4.52
C LEU A 62 -7.00 1.46 4.12
N LEU A 63 -6.84 1.75 2.83
CA LEU A 63 -6.88 3.12 2.30
C LEU A 63 -8.25 3.77 2.55
N SER A 64 -9.35 3.06 2.24
CA SER A 64 -10.71 3.56 2.51
C SER A 64 -10.95 3.88 3.99
N ILE A 65 -10.34 3.10 4.89
CA ILE A 65 -10.38 3.37 6.33
C ILE A 65 -9.59 4.63 6.68
N LEU A 66 -8.40 4.83 6.12
CA LEU A 66 -7.58 6.02 6.34
C LEU A 66 -8.29 7.29 5.87
N ASP A 67 -8.86 7.26 4.66
CA ASP A 67 -9.58 8.40 4.08
C ASP A 67 -10.73 8.83 5.00
N LEU A 68 -11.55 7.87 5.42
CA LEU A 68 -12.65 8.11 6.35
C LEU A 68 -12.15 8.60 7.73
N ARG A 69 -11.03 8.08 8.22
CA ARG A 69 -10.45 8.49 9.51
C ARG A 69 -9.80 9.89 9.46
N GLY A 70 -9.53 10.42 8.27
CA GLY A 70 -9.11 11.81 8.07
C GLY A 70 -10.22 12.84 8.30
N GLU A 71 -11.50 12.43 8.24
CA GLU A 71 -12.64 13.28 8.58
C GLU A 71 -12.70 13.56 10.10
N ARG A 72 -13.02 14.79 10.51
CA ARG A 72 -13.13 15.14 11.94
C ARG A 72 -14.32 14.41 12.59
N GLY A 73 -14.08 13.87 13.79
CA GLY A 73 -15.13 13.28 14.62
C GLY A 73 -15.52 11.84 14.28
N VAL A 74 -14.91 11.23 13.27
CA VAL A 74 -15.23 9.86 12.86
C VAL A 74 -14.84 8.85 13.95
N THR A 75 -15.85 8.12 14.40
CA THR A 75 -15.75 7.06 15.38
C THR A 75 -15.42 5.71 14.75
N SER A 76 -14.87 4.77 15.54
CA SER A 76 -14.65 3.39 15.06
C SER A 76 -15.96 2.69 14.67
N HIS A 77 -17.08 3.09 15.25
CA HIS A 77 -18.40 2.55 14.89
C HIS A 77 -18.80 3.02 13.48
N GLU A 78 -18.57 4.28 13.13
CA GLU A 78 -18.83 4.80 11.77
C GLU A 78 -17.95 4.13 10.74
N VAL A 79 -16.67 3.85 11.05
CA VAL A 79 -15.82 3.04 10.16
C VAL A 79 -16.40 1.65 9.94
N ALA A 80 -16.86 1.00 11.01
CA ALA A 80 -17.48 -0.32 10.92
C ALA A 80 -18.72 -0.30 10.02
N HIS A 81 -19.61 0.66 10.25
CA HIS A 81 -20.85 0.80 9.51
C HIS A 81 -20.62 1.20 8.04
N ARG A 82 -19.77 2.20 7.77
CA ARG A 82 -19.63 2.77 6.41
C ARG A 82 -18.75 1.90 5.51
N ILE A 83 -17.72 1.25 6.06
CA ILE A 83 -16.66 0.61 5.26
C ILE A 83 -16.64 -0.90 5.42
N ILE A 84 -16.60 -1.40 6.66
CA ILE A 84 -16.30 -2.83 6.91
C ILE A 84 -17.56 -3.69 6.79
N TYR A 85 -18.69 -3.15 7.21
CA TYR A 85 -19.97 -3.86 7.28
C TYR A 85 -21.13 -3.02 6.70
N PRO A 86 -21.02 -2.51 5.46
CA PRO A 86 -22.02 -1.61 4.87
C PRO A 86 -23.41 -2.25 4.71
N ARG A 87 -23.50 -3.58 4.75
CA ARG A 87 -24.75 -4.35 4.58
C ARG A 87 -25.22 -5.03 5.87
N LEU A 88 -24.56 -4.80 7.00
CA LEU A 88 -24.92 -5.38 8.29
C LEU A 88 -25.41 -4.30 9.25
N ILE A 89 -26.42 -4.61 10.05
CA ILE A 89 -26.82 -3.76 11.17
C ILE A 89 -25.80 -3.94 12.29
N VAL A 90 -24.91 -2.96 12.45
CA VAL A 90 -23.95 -2.93 13.55
C VAL A 90 -24.64 -2.39 14.81
N GLY A 91 -24.63 -3.17 15.89
CA GLY A 91 -25.21 -2.75 17.18
C GLY A 91 -24.52 -1.50 17.74
N ARG A 92 -25.24 -0.70 18.55
CA ARG A 92 -24.74 0.52 19.20
C ARG A 92 -24.52 0.35 20.71
N GLY A 93 -23.87 1.31 21.35
CA GLY A 93 -23.77 1.37 22.82
C GLY A 93 -23.07 0.15 23.44
N ALA A 94 -23.72 -0.51 24.40
CA ALA A 94 -23.17 -1.70 25.05
C ALA A 94 -22.97 -2.86 24.07
N ALA A 95 -23.93 -3.08 23.15
CA ALA A 95 -23.84 -4.12 22.13
C ALA A 95 -22.63 -3.90 21.21
N TRP A 96 -22.34 -2.66 20.83
CA TRP A 96 -21.10 -2.32 20.10
C TRP A 96 -19.84 -2.63 20.91
N LYS A 97 -19.82 -2.21 22.18
CA LYS A 97 -18.61 -2.27 23.01
C LYS A 97 -18.11 -3.70 23.23
N SER A 98 -19.01 -4.67 23.34
CA SER A 98 -18.68 -6.09 23.52
C SER A 98 -18.50 -6.87 22.21
N SER A 99 -18.84 -6.27 21.06
CA SER A 99 -18.96 -7.02 19.80
C SER A 99 -17.61 -7.46 19.20
N PRO A 100 -17.58 -8.62 18.50
CA PRO A 100 -16.42 -9.03 17.70
C PRO A 100 -16.16 -8.07 16.54
N GLU A 101 -17.19 -7.45 15.96
CA GLU A 101 -17.09 -6.44 14.89
C GLU A 101 -16.24 -5.26 15.36
N ARG A 102 -16.45 -4.78 16.59
CA ARG A 102 -15.63 -3.70 17.17
C ARG A 102 -14.16 -4.07 17.23
N ARG A 103 -13.84 -5.27 17.72
CA ARG A 103 -12.44 -5.73 17.81
C ARG A 103 -11.81 -5.85 16.43
N ARG A 104 -12.54 -6.39 15.44
CA ARG A 104 -12.07 -6.46 14.06
C ARG A 104 -11.86 -5.09 13.44
N THR A 105 -12.81 -4.18 13.60
CA THR A 105 -12.70 -2.80 13.10
C THR A 105 -11.51 -2.07 13.71
N GLN A 106 -11.30 -2.16 15.02
CA GLN A 106 -10.15 -1.51 15.66
C GLN A 106 -8.82 -2.09 15.18
N ARG A 107 -8.75 -3.40 14.95
CA ARG A 107 -7.55 -4.01 14.37
C ARG A 107 -7.27 -3.46 12.97
N LEU A 108 -8.31 -3.35 12.13
CA LEU A 108 -8.17 -2.80 10.78
C LEU A 108 -7.75 -1.33 10.78
N ILE A 109 -8.33 -0.52 11.68
CA ILE A 109 -7.91 0.88 11.85
C ILE A 109 -6.43 0.95 12.23
N ARG A 110 -5.99 0.18 13.23
CA ARG A 110 -4.58 0.15 13.64
C ARG A 110 -3.65 -0.32 12.52
N GLU A 111 -4.07 -1.34 11.76
CA GLU A 111 -3.31 -1.84 10.60
C GLU A 111 -3.17 -0.77 9.53
N ALA A 112 -4.24 -0.04 9.24
CA ALA A 112 -4.23 1.05 8.26
C ALA A 112 -3.34 2.21 8.72
N GLU A 113 -3.46 2.62 9.99
CA GLU A 113 -2.61 3.65 10.60
C GLU A 113 -1.12 3.24 10.60
N ALA A 114 -0.81 1.98 10.93
CA ALA A 114 0.56 1.46 10.88
C ALA A 114 1.12 1.40 9.45
N LEU A 115 0.27 1.07 8.46
CA LEU A 115 0.64 1.10 7.06
C LEU A 115 1.04 2.52 6.64
N ALA A 116 0.24 3.54 7.00
CA ALA A 116 0.52 4.94 6.71
C ALA A 116 1.76 5.48 7.46
N ALA A 117 1.97 5.06 8.71
CA ALA A 117 3.09 5.50 9.55
C ALA A 117 4.47 4.96 9.13
N GLY A 118 4.57 4.28 7.98
CA GLY A 118 5.84 3.77 7.44
C GLY A 118 5.79 2.31 7.01
N GLY A 119 4.75 1.56 7.39
CA GLY A 119 4.57 0.17 6.97
C GLY A 119 4.50 -0.01 5.45
N TYR A 120 4.04 1.01 4.71
CA TYR A 120 4.01 1.02 3.25
C TYR A 120 5.38 0.77 2.61
N ARG A 121 6.49 1.07 3.29
CA ARG A 121 7.85 0.81 2.80
C ARG A 121 8.12 -0.69 2.58
N ALA A 122 7.47 -1.56 3.35
CA ALA A 122 7.55 -3.00 3.14
C ALA A 122 6.90 -3.42 1.80
N LEU A 123 5.88 -2.68 1.34
CA LEU A 123 5.29 -2.90 0.01
C LEU A 123 6.30 -2.57 -1.09
N LEU A 124 7.02 -1.46 -0.95
CA LEU A 124 8.05 -1.02 -1.91
C LEU A 124 9.26 -1.95 -1.95
N ALA A 125 9.57 -2.62 -0.84
CA ALA A 125 10.63 -3.61 -0.75
C ALA A 125 10.23 -5.00 -1.32
N GLY A 126 9.03 -5.14 -1.89
CA GLY A 126 8.52 -6.44 -2.36
C GLY A 126 8.29 -7.45 -1.23
N ARG A 127 8.21 -6.99 0.03
CA ARG A 127 7.98 -7.82 1.22
C ARG A 127 6.50 -7.94 1.58
N ALA A 128 5.62 -7.37 0.75
CA ALA A 128 4.17 -7.45 0.91
C ALA A 128 3.69 -8.90 0.79
N GLY A 129 3.41 -9.55 1.93
CA GLY A 129 2.82 -10.89 1.93
C GLY A 129 3.28 -11.83 3.03
N ARG A 130 4.38 -11.51 3.74
CA ARG A 130 4.68 -12.20 5.00
C ARG A 130 3.82 -11.59 6.10
N GLN A 131 2.57 -12.05 6.20
CA GLN A 131 1.83 -11.93 7.45
C GLN A 131 2.68 -12.61 8.54
N ILE A 132 3.12 -11.82 9.52
CA ILE A 132 3.56 -12.31 10.83
C ILE A 132 2.32 -12.34 11.71
#